data_AF-A0A7Y7CEC7-F1
#
_entry.id   AF-A0A7Y7CEC7-F1
#
_cell.length_a   1.000
_cell.length_b   1.000
_cell.length_c   1.000
_cell.angle_alpha   90.00
_cell.angle_beta   90.00
_cell.angle_gamma   90.00
#
_symmetry.space_group_name_H-M   'P 1'
#
loop_
_entity.id
_entity.type
_entity.pdbx_description
1 polymer ?
#
loop_
_entity_poly.entity_id
_entity_poly.type
_entity_poly.pdbx_seq_one_letter_code
_entity_poly.pdbx_strand_id
1 'polypeptide(L)'
;MTLEELVEQFARNVAAQTDAIRRGDARTGNRHAKQYIAALQQLRKHGNAGRDALAVLLKHPRTDIRAAAAGFLLRYRTAEAKAVLEEAAKEGGIGALDAIMTLRHWEDGTWALDPE
;
A
#
# COMPACT_ATOMS: atom_id res chain seq x y z
N MET A 1 -14.59 -4.81 13.68
CA MET A 1 -13.30 -5.38 13.25
C MET A 1 -12.21 -4.76 14.09
N THR A 2 -11.22 -5.54 14.49
CA THR A 2 -10.01 -5.02 15.14
C THR A 2 -9.07 -4.41 14.09
N LEU A 3 -8.04 -3.69 14.55
CA LEU A 3 -7.03 -3.13 13.66
C LEU A 3 -6.24 -4.24 12.93
N GLU A 4 -5.95 -5.34 13.63
CA GLU A 4 -5.25 -6.51 13.11
C GLU A 4 -6.04 -7.15 11.96
N GLU A 5 -7.35 -7.33 12.14
CA GLU A 5 -8.23 -7.87 11.09
C GLU A 5 -8.27 -6.97 9.85
N LEU A 6 -8.27 -5.64 10.05
CA LEU A 6 -8.24 -4.68 8.94
C LEU A 6 -6.91 -4.70 8.20
N VAL A 7 -5.79 -4.77 8.92
CA VAL A 7 -4.44 -4.90 8.34
C VAL A 7 -4.32 -6.21 7.55
N GLU A 8 -4.84 -7.30 8.10
CA GLU A 8 -4.82 -8.59 7.44
C GLU A 8 -5.68 -8.58 6.18
N GLN A 9 -6.89 -8.00 6.22
CA GLN A 9 -7.72 -7.84 5.03
C GLN A 9 -7.06 -6.96 3.97
N PHE A 10 -6.39 -5.87 4.38
CA PHE A 10 -5.62 -5.05 3.46
C PHE A 10 -4.55 -5.89 2.75
N ALA A 11 -3.70 -6.59 3.51
CA ALA A 11 -2.61 -7.39 2.97
C ALA A 11 -3.10 -8.50 2.03
N ARG A 12 -4.12 -9.28 2.46
CA ARG A 12 -4.69 -10.36 1.65
C ARG A 12 -5.24 -9.85 0.31
N ASN A 13 -5.93 -8.70 0.32
CA ASN A 13 -6.54 -8.17 -0.89
C ASN A 13 -5.53 -7.48 -1.82
N VAL A 14 -4.47 -6.85 -1.30
CA VAL A 14 -3.36 -6.37 -2.13
C VAL A 14 -2.72 -7.54 -2.88
N ALA A 15 -2.33 -8.62 -2.17
CA ALA A 15 -1.76 -9.80 -2.82
C ALA A 15 -2.70 -10.41 -3.87
N ALA A 16 -3.99 -10.55 -3.53
CA ALA A 16 -4.97 -11.12 -4.45
C ALA A 16 -5.22 -10.23 -5.69
N GLN A 17 -5.20 -8.89 -5.53
CA GLN A 17 -5.25 -7.97 -6.66
C GLN A 17 -4.02 -8.17 -7.56
N THR A 18 -2.81 -8.14 -6.99
CA THR A 18 -1.56 -8.26 -7.75
C THR A 18 -1.50 -9.60 -8.50
N ASP A 19 -1.90 -10.70 -7.86
CA ASP A 19 -1.95 -12.02 -8.49
C ASP A 19 -3.01 -12.09 -9.61
N ALA A 20 -4.15 -11.39 -9.47
CA ALA A 20 -5.16 -11.28 -10.52
C ALA A 20 -4.66 -10.46 -11.72
N ILE A 21 -4.03 -9.31 -11.48
CA ILE A 21 -3.42 -8.48 -12.54
C ILE A 21 -2.35 -9.27 -13.29
N ARG A 22 -1.49 -10.01 -12.58
CA ARG A 22 -0.47 -10.86 -13.20
C ARG A 22 -1.05 -11.91 -14.15
N ARG A 23 -2.28 -12.38 -13.90
CA ARG A 23 -3.02 -13.33 -14.75
C ARG A 23 -3.87 -12.66 -15.83
N GLY A 24 -3.84 -11.33 -15.94
CA GLY A 24 -4.70 -10.57 -16.86
C GLY A 24 -6.17 -10.47 -16.42
N ASP A 25 -6.50 -10.86 -15.19
CA ASP A 25 -7.86 -10.79 -14.65
C ASP A 25 -8.11 -9.44 -13.94
N ALA A 26 -8.31 -8.41 -14.76
CA ALA A 26 -8.59 -7.06 -14.28
C ALA A 26 -9.90 -6.99 -13.46
N ARG A 27 -10.90 -7.84 -13.77
CA ARG A 27 -12.19 -7.82 -13.07
C ARG A 27 -12.04 -8.26 -11.62
N THR A 28 -11.36 -9.38 -11.40
CA THR A 28 -11.06 -9.87 -10.04
C THR A 28 -10.07 -8.95 -9.34
N GLY A 29 -9.06 -8.44 -10.06
CA GLY A 29 -8.14 -7.43 -9.55
C GLY A 29 -8.86 -6.21 -8.99
N ASN A 30 -9.78 -5.62 -9.76
CA ASN A 30 -10.57 -4.46 -9.35
C ASN A 30 -11.49 -4.76 -8.16
N ARG A 31 -11.99 -5.99 -8.01
CA ARG A 31 -12.77 -6.39 -6.84
C ARG A 31 -11.92 -6.36 -5.58
N HIS A 32 -10.74 -6.97 -5.61
CA HIS A 32 -9.80 -6.94 -4.49
C HIS A 32 -9.30 -5.52 -4.21
N ALA A 33 -9.15 -4.70 -5.25
CA ALA A 33 -8.78 -3.31 -5.10
C ALA A 33 -9.77 -2.53 -4.22
N LYS A 34 -11.06 -2.66 -4.53
CA LYS A 34 -12.13 -2.07 -3.72
C LYS A 34 -12.10 -2.55 -2.27
N GLN A 35 -11.75 -3.81 -2.04
CA GLN A 35 -11.71 -4.41 -0.70
C GLN A 35 -10.54 -3.88 0.13
N TYR A 36 -9.31 -3.83 -0.39
CA TYR A 36 -8.19 -3.26 0.40
C TYR A 36 -8.37 -1.75 0.60
N ILE A 37 -8.96 -1.03 -0.35
CA ILE A 37 -9.29 0.40 -0.19
C ILE A 37 -10.31 0.59 0.94
N ALA A 38 -11.34 -0.26 1.01
CA ALA A 38 -12.32 -0.20 2.11
C ALA A 38 -11.69 -0.51 3.46
N ALA A 39 -10.78 -1.48 3.54
CA ALA A 39 -10.03 -1.79 4.76
C ALA A 39 -9.14 -0.60 5.19
N LEU A 40 -8.43 0.02 4.24
CA LEU A 40 -7.63 1.21 4.47
C LEU A 40 -8.49 2.39 4.97
N GLN A 41 -9.65 2.63 4.36
CA GLN A 41 -10.56 3.69 4.79
C GLN A 41 -11.02 3.46 6.24
N GLN A 42 -11.27 2.22 6.64
CA GLN A 42 -11.57 1.89 8.03
C GLN A 42 -10.38 2.14 8.95
N LEU A 43 -9.16 1.70 8.60
CA LEU A 43 -7.94 2.00 9.36
C LEU A 43 -7.76 3.51 9.55
N ARG A 44 -7.97 4.32 8.52
CA ARG A 44 -7.86 5.78 8.60
C ARG A 44 -8.83 6.42 9.59
N LYS A 45 -10.01 5.82 9.82
CA LYS A 45 -10.98 6.30 10.83
C LYS A 45 -10.45 6.15 12.27
N HIS A 46 -9.48 5.28 12.49
CA HIS A 46 -8.81 5.12 13.79
C HIS A 46 -7.61 6.08 13.98
N GLY A 47 -7.44 7.07 13.10
CA GLY A 47 -6.40 8.10 13.26
C GLY A 47 -4.99 7.52 13.17
N ASN A 48 -4.11 7.89 14.10
CA ASN A 48 -2.72 7.43 14.12
C ASN A 48 -2.63 5.93 14.47
N ALA A 49 -3.48 5.42 15.35
CA ALA A 49 -3.48 4.00 15.72
C ALA A 49 -3.69 3.09 14.49
N GLY A 50 -4.56 3.49 13.56
CA GLY A 50 -4.74 2.73 12.31
C GLY A 50 -3.56 2.83 11.34
N ARG A 51 -2.84 3.95 11.34
CA ARG A 51 -1.61 4.12 10.55
C ARG A 51 -0.47 3.30 11.15
N ASP A 52 -0.33 3.29 12.46
CA ASP A 52 0.66 2.48 13.18
C ASP A 52 0.40 0.99 13.01
N ALA A 53 -0.87 0.56 13.03
CA ALA A 53 -1.23 -0.82 12.72
C ALA A 53 -0.82 -1.21 11.28
N LEU A 54 -1.05 -0.34 10.30
CA LEU A 54 -0.65 -0.57 8.91
C LEU A 54 0.88 -0.63 8.74
N ALA A 55 1.65 0.09 9.57
CA ALA A 55 3.10 0.14 9.49
C ALA A 55 3.79 -1.21 9.70
N VAL A 56 3.14 -2.17 10.36
CA VAL A 56 3.64 -3.55 10.48
C VAL A 56 3.88 -4.18 9.09
N LEU A 57 3.10 -3.81 8.08
CA LEU A 57 3.22 -4.35 6.73
C LEU A 57 4.46 -3.85 5.98
N LEU A 58 5.16 -2.83 6.46
CA LEU A 58 6.43 -2.35 5.87
C LEU A 58 7.52 -3.42 5.90
N LYS A 59 7.39 -4.44 6.75
CA LYS A 59 8.30 -5.59 6.86
C LYS A 59 7.74 -6.88 6.27
N HIS A 60 6.59 -6.82 5.60
CA HIS A 60 5.93 -8.01 5.06
C HIS A 60 6.81 -8.70 4.00
N PRO A 61 6.87 -10.04 3.88
CA PRO A 61 7.77 -10.70 2.93
C PRO A 61 7.45 -10.45 1.45
N ARG A 62 6.19 -10.16 1.11
CA ARG A 62 5.81 -9.81 -0.28
C ARG A 62 5.98 -8.32 -0.58
N THR A 63 6.63 -8.04 -1.70
CA THR A 63 6.95 -6.69 -2.20
C THR A 63 5.73 -5.83 -2.48
N ASP A 64 4.69 -6.41 -3.09
CA ASP A 64 3.42 -5.74 -3.40
C ASP A 64 2.73 -5.18 -2.14
N ILE A 65 2.68 -5.98 -1.07
CA ILE A 65 2.10 -5.57 0.22
C ILE A 65 2.94 -4.46 0.86
N ARG A 66 4.28 -4.59 0.86
CA ARG A 66 5.17 -3.56 1.41
C ARG A 66 5.01 -2.24 0.65
N ALA A 67 5.05 -2.29 -0.68
CA ALA A 67 4.94 -1.12 -1.55
C ALA A 67 3.58 -0.41 -1.37
N ALA A 68 2.48 -1.18 -1.35
CA ALA A 68 1.16 -0.61 -1.13
C ALA A 68 1.05 0.07 0.25
N ALA A 69 1.47 -0.59 1.32
CA ALA A 69 1.45 -0.01 2.66
C ALA A 69 2.33 1.25 2.76
N ALA A 70 3.54 1.21 2.19
CA ALA A 70 4.46 2.33 2.16
C ALA A 70 3.89 3.54 1.41
N GLY A 71 3.22 3.34 0.27
CA GLY A 71 2.53 4.42 -0.45
C GLY A 71 1.51 5.16 0.42
N PHE A 72 0.73 4.43 1.23
CA PHE A 72 -0.24 5.05 2.15
C PHE A 72 0.40 5.71 3.38
N LEU A 73 1.56 5.24 3.80
CA LEU A 73 2.29 5.76 4.96
C LEU A 73 3.31 6.85 4.61
N LEU A 74 3.50 7.16 3.32
CA LEU A 74 4.55 8.05 2.85
C LEU A 74 4.52 9.45 3.47
N ARG A 75 3.33 9.97 3.82
CA ARG A 75 3.21 11.27 4.54
C ARG A 75 3.36 11.15 6.05
N TYR A 76 3.05 10.00 6.62
CA TYR A 76 3.03 9.80 8.07
C TYR A 76 4.39 9.34 8.59
N ARG A 77 5.08 8.48 7.84
CA ARG A 77 6.39 7.89 8.15
C ARG A 77 7.32 8.03 6.96
N THR A 78 7.54 9.27 6.51
CA THR A 78 8.18 9.57 5.22
C THR A 78 9.50 8.86 4.99
N ALA A 79 10.45 8.96 5.92
CA ALA A 79 11.76 8.32 5.75
C ALA A 79 11.64 6.79 5.64
N GLU A 80 10.87 6.16 6.53
CA GLU A 80 10.69 4.70 6.58
C GLU A 80 9.95 4.18 5.33
N ALA A 81 8.82 4.81 5.00
CA ALA A 81 8.03 4.44 3.83
C ALA A 81 8.77 4.68 2.52
N LYS A 82 9.52 5.79 2.40
CA LYS A 82 10.31 6.07 1.20
C LYS A 82 11.40 5.01 1.01
N ALA A 83 12.13 4.66 2.07
CA ALA A 83 13.15 3.61 1.99
C ALA A 83 12.55 2.26 1.54
N VAL A 84 11.37 1.90 2.05
CA VAL A 84 10.68 0.66 1.64
C VAL A 84 10.28 0.70 0.16
N LEU A 85 9.80 1.84 -0.34
CA LEU A 85 9.47 1.99 -1.76
C LEU A 85 10.72 1.95 -2.65
N GLU A 86 11.82 2.57 -2.22
CA GLU A 86 13.10 2.56 -2.93
C GLU A 86 13.69 1.15 -3.02
N GLU A 87 13.58 0.33 -1.97
CA GLU A 87 13.96 -1.08 -2.01
C GLU A 87 13.00 -1.90 -2.87
N ALA A 88 11.69 -1.73 -2.71
CA ALA A 88 10.69 -2.44 -3.51
C ALA A 88 10.84 -2.17 -5.03
N ALA A 89 11.23 -0.95 -5.40
CA ALA A 89 11.48 -0.58 -6.80
C ALA A 89 12.60 -1.40 -7.46
N LYS A 90 13.54 -1.95 -6.68
CA LYS A 90 14.68 -2.74 -7.18
C LYS A 90 14.34 -4.22 -7.39
N GLU A 91 13.24 -4.71 -6.81
CA GLU A 91 12.90 -6.14 -6.77
C GLU A 91 12.14 -6.66 -8.01
N GLY A 92 11.65 -5.75 -8.87
CA GLY A 92 10.92 -6.09 -10.09
C GLY A 92 9.48 -6.56 -9.89
N GLY A 93 8.76 -6.78 -10.99
CA GLY A 93 7.35 -7.17 -11.00
C GLY A 93 6.38 -6.01 -10.70
N ILE A 94 5.09 -6.35 -10.54
CA ILE A 94 4.01 -5.35 -10.39
C ILE A 94 4.23 -4.46 -9.15
N GLY A 95 4.60 -5.04 -8.01
CA GLY A 95 4.86 -4.27 -6.78
C GLY A 95 6.01 -3.26 -6.93
N ALA A 96 7.04 -3.58 -7.73
CA ALA A 96 8.12 -2.64 -8.03
C ALA A 96 7.65 -1.49 -8.94
N LEU A 97 6.80 -1.78 -9.95
CA LEU A 97 6.20 -0.75 -10.80
C LEU A 97 5.36 0.23 -9.98
N ASP A 98 4.54 -0.29 -9.06
CA ASP A 98 3.74 0.54 -8.16
C ASP A 98 4.62 1.42 -7.26
N ALA A 99 5.74 0.88 -6.76
CA ALA A 99 6.70 1.64 -5.95
C ALA A 99 7.39 2.76 -6.74
N ILE A 100 7.85 2.48 -7.95
CA ILE A 100 8.46 3.48 -8.86
C ILE A 100 7.47 4.59 -9.15
N MET A 101 6.23 4.23 -9.52
CA MET A 101 5.20 5.22 -9.82
C MET A 101 4.87 6.06 -8.59
N THR A 102 4.75 5.44 -7.41
CA THR A 102 4.52 6.14 -6.15
C THR A 102 5.63 7.15 -5.84
N LEU A 103 6.90 6.75 -5.93
CA LEU A 103 8.05 7.62 -5.69
C LEU A 103 8.05 8.80 -6.67
N ARG A 104 7.79 8.54 -7.96
CA ARG A 104 7.72 9.60 -8.97
C ARG A 104 6.62 10.62 -8.65
N HIS A 105 5.41 10.18 -8.32
CA HIS A 105 4.31 11.10 -8.00
C HIS A 105 4.56 11.88 -6.70
N TRP A 106 5.32 11.31 -5.78
CA TRP A 106 5.78 11.97 -4.58
C TRP A 106 6.83 13.06 -4.88
N GLU A 107 7.84 12.73 -5.69
CA GLU A 107 8.91 13.66 -6.10
C GLU A 107 8.40 14.80 -6.97
N ASP A 108 7.48 14.50 -7.89
CA ASP A 108 6.83 15.48 -8.77
C ASP A 108 5.83 16.38 -8.01
N GLY A 109 5.65 16.18 -6.69
CA GLY A 109 4.72 16.96 -5.85
C GLY A 109 3.24 16.72 -6.19
N THR A 110 2.92 15.81 -7.12
CA THR A 110 1.55 15.49 -7.53
C THR A 110 0.75 14.91 -6.35
N TRP A 111 1.43 14.20 -5.45
CA TRP A 111 0.86 13.70 -4.20
C TRP A 111 1.27 14.55 -2.99
N ALA A 112 1.58 15.84 -3.18
CA ALA A 112 1.59 16.85 -2.11
C ALA A 112 0.18 17.42 -1.85
N LEU A 113 -0.88 16.84 -2.45
CA LEU A 113 -2.27 17.26 -2.29
C LEU A 113 -2.87 16.74 -0.96
N ASP A 114 -2.58 17.41 0.15
CA ASP A 114 -3.61 17.91 1.07
C ASP A 114 -3.03 19.19 1.71
N PRO A 115 -3.80 20.28 1.82
CA PRO A 115 -3.46 21.36 2.72
C PRO A 115 -3.53 20.85 4.18
N GLU A 116 -2.77 21.50 5.05
CA GLU A 116 -2.68 21.23 6.50
C GLU A 116 -4.01 20.88 7.19
#